data_AF-A0A3L7QLV2-F1
#
_entry.id   AF-A0A3L7QLV2-F1
#
_cell.length_a   1.000
_cell.length_b   1.000
_cell.length_c   1.000
_cell.angle_alpha   90.00
_cell.angle_beta   90.00
_cell.angle_gamma   90.00
#
_symmetry.space_group_name_H-M   'P 1'
#
loop_
_entity.id
_entity.type
_entity.pdbx_description
1 polymer ?
#
loop_
_entity_poly.entity_id
_entity_poly.type
_entity_poly.pdbx_seq_one_letter_code
_entity_poly.pdbx_strand_id
1 'polypeptide(L)'
;MLRSLLCWSLVLAWSAVAMAQEAAVPVLKTPVSKLDLVDGDSIVFLGDSITHQCLYTQYVEDYFYTRFPKMRLKIHNAGVGGARAWDALARFDKDVAEYKPKYVTILLGMNDGTYRPFDQPTFDTYKKDMTELLGKLQGIGATPILMTPTMFDSRADRARPNNKRDPLSQAEYNSTLAYYGTWLREVAVENGHGYVDMWGPLNNLTLEQRKVEPAFTLIRDAVHPDAPGQLVMAVSIITDMDLPRSVSGISINLNAKNEKQRAKGTGGVIEGLSQTEDGVEFTFAAESLPWVMPEEARLGAQLTKLGHRLSSERLTVHGLPAGQYELSIDGQSVDTYAHTALAAHIELQENDKTPQYQQALAIAMLNKQRNDGPVKALRGEWGRFQGFARTRRDAEANPTDTGKQEQLAKQTESMKGMEDRVAKANADAKLIEDEIFTKNQPLVRKYVLKRSAGK
;
A
#
# COMPACT_ATOMS: atom_id res chain seq x y z
N MET A 1 97.90 -23.50 -1.63
CA MET A 1 96.60 -23.78 -1.00
C MET A 1 96.07 -22.52 -0.33
N LEU A 2 94.83 -22.15 -0.71
CA LEU A 2 93.86 -21.21 -0.14
C LEU A 2 94.33 -19.92 0.56
N ARG A 3 93.96 -18.76 -0.02
CA ARG A 3 93.65 -17.52 0.70
C ARG A 3 92.14 -17.33 0.73
N SER A 4 91.57 -17.21 1.92
CA SER A 4 90.16 -16.97 2.22
C SER A 4 89.85 -15.46 2.21
N LEU A 5 88.83 -15.06 1.45
CA LEU A 5 88.22 -13.74 1.47
C LEU A 5 86.87 -13.84 2.19
N LEU A 6 86.70 -13.09 3.27
CA LEU A 6 85.45 -12.96 4.03
C LEU A 6 84.72 -11.71 3.51
N CYS A 7 83.60 -11.88 2.81
CA CYS A 7 82.69 -10.78 2.46
C CYS A 7 81.60 -10.67 3.51
N TRP A 8 81.49 -9.50 4.16
CA TRP A 8 80.35 -9.11 4.97
C TRP A 8 79.30 -8.43 4.08
N SER A 9 78.10 -8.98 4.01
CA SER A 9 76.93 -8.32 3.40
C SER A 9 76.04 -7.73 4.50
N LEU A 10 75.97 -6.40 4.55
CA LEU A 10 74.93 -5.67 5.31
C LEU A 10 73.60 -5.78 4.56
N VAL A 11 72.57 -6.31 5.21
CA VAL A 11 71.17 -6.25 4.74
C VAL A 11 70.47 -5.10 5.45
N LEU A 12 70.16 -4.04 4.72
CA LEU A 12 69.29 -2.95 5.17
C LEU A 12 67.82 -3.37 4.93
N ALA A 13 67.10 -3.63 6.01
CA ALA A 13 65.66 -3.86 5.97
C ALA A 13 64.91 -2.51 5.98
N TRP A 14 64.24 -2.16 4.89
CA TRP A 14 63.29 -1.05 4.84
C TRP A 14 61.92 -1.53 5.33
N SER A 15 61.49 -1.00 6.46
CA SER A 15 60.13 -1.18 6.99
C SER A 15 59.20 -0.16 6.30
N ALA A 16 58.39 -0.60 5.35
CA ALA A 16 57.32 0.22 4.81
C ALA A 16 56.16 0.27 5.81
N VAL A 17 55.97 1.42 6.47
CA VAL A 17 54.77 1.67 7.27
C VAL A 17 53.62 1.94 6.30
N ALA A 18 52.75 0.96 6.08
CA ALA A 18 51.51 1.16 5.36
C ALA A 18 50.61 2.08 6.20
N MET A 19 50.43 3.33 5.77
CA MET A 19 49.43 4.20 6.38
C MET A 19 48.04 3.66 6.02
N ALA A 20 47.30 3.24 7.05
CA ALA A 20 45.90 2.83 6.90
C ALA A 20 45.12 4.03 6.34
N GLN A 21 44.56 3.86 5.14
CA GLN A 21 43.70 4.85 4.53
C GLN A 21 42.41 4.92 5.36
N GLU A 22 42.21 6.06 6.02
CA GLU A 22 41.03 6.32 6.85
C GLU A 22 39.78 6.11 5.99
N ALA A 23 38.91 5.17 6.37
CA ALA A 23 37.72 4.86 5.61
C ALA A 23 36.86 6.12 5.51
N ALA A 24 36.50 6.53 4.29
CA ALA A 24 35.68 7.71 4.07
C ALA A 24 34.37 7.59 4.85
N VAL A 25 34.04 8.61 5.63
CA VAL A 25 32.77 8.66 6.38
C VAL A 25 31.62 8.58 5.37
N PRO A 26 30.69 7.62 5.51
CA PRO A 26 29.60 7.47 4.56
C PRO A 26 28.71 8.72 4.56
N VAL A 27 28.37 9.21 3.37
CA VAL A 27 27.43 10.33 3.22
C VAL A 27 26.02 9.82 3.53
N LEU A 28 25.44 10.31 4.62
CA LEU A 28 24.06 9.99 5.00
C LEU A 28 23.07 10.59 4.01
N LYS A 29 22.11 9.78 3.55
CA LYS A 29 21.03 10.22 2.65
C LYS A 29 19.76 10.51 3.44
N THR A 30 19.00 11.51 2.99
CA THR A 30 17.65 11.75 3.53
C THR A 30 16.70 10.68 2.99
N PRO A 31 16.00 9.93 3.86
CA PRO A 31 15.00 8.95 3.43
C PRO A 31 13.82 9.62 2.71
N VAL A 32 13.21 8.90 1.78
CA VAL A 32 12.01 9.36 1.08
C VAL A 32 10.84 9.25 2.05
N SER A 33 10.36 10.40 2.53
CA SER A 33 9.25 10.46 3.50
C SER A 33 7.90 10.79 2.87
N LYS A 34 7.86 11.06 1.56
CA LYS A 34 6.62 11.37 0.84
C LYS A 34 6.64 10.89 -0.61
N LEU A 35 5.46 10.63 -1.17
CA LEU A 35 5.31 10.42 -2.61
C LEU A 35 5.08 11.75 -3.30
N ASP A 36 6.03 12.16 -4.14
CA ASP A 36 5.85 13.28 -5.05
C ASP A 36 5.38 12.73 -6.39
N LEU A 37 4.08 12.79 -6.66
CA LEU A 37 3.46 12.16 -7.83
C LEU A 37 2.77 13.21 -8.69
N VAL A 38 2.90 13.04 -10.00
CA VAL A 38 2.17 13.82 -11.01
C VAL A 38 1.46 12.90 -12.00
N ASP A 39 0.58 13.48 -12.82
CA ASP A 39 -0.12 12.76 -13.87
C ASP A 39 0.84 11.96 -14.77
N GLY A 40 0.50 10.69 -15.04
CA GLY A 40 1.31 9.80 -15.86
C GLY A 40 2.48 9.08 -15.14
N ASP A 41 2.80 9.47 -13.89
CA ASP A 41 3.78 8.75 -13.06
C ASP A 41 3.31 7.32 -12.77
N SER A 42 4.26 6.44 -12.50
CA SER A 42 4.06 5.00 -12.34
C SER A 42 4.48 4.51 -10.96
N ILE A 43 3.68 3.62 -10.40
CA ILE A 43 3.96 2.94 -9.14
C ILE A 43 3.80 1.44 -9.36
N VAL A 44 4.80 0.67 -8.96
CA VAL A 44 4.72 -0.80 -8.97
C VAL A 44 4.67 -1.32 -7.54
N PHE A 45 3.66 -2.15 -7.24
CA PHE A 45 3.58 -2.91 -5.99
C PHE A 45 4.24 -4.28 -6.16
N LEU A 46 5.53 -4.39 -5.86
CA LEU A 46 6.27 -5.64 -5.96
C LEU A 46 6.09 -6.48 -4.68
N GLY A 47 5.68 -7.73 -4.82
CA GLY A 47 5.60 -8.60 -3.65
C GLY A 47 5.25 -10.05 -3.93
N ASP A 48 4.81 -10.73 -2.88
CA ASP A 48 4.46 -12.15 -2.88
C ASP A 48 2.94 -12.40 -2.97
N SER A 49 2.46 -13.49 -2.35
CA SER A 49 1.04 -13.85 -2.31
C SER A 49 0.16 -12.78 -1.67
N ILE A 50 0.66 -12.02 -0.69
CA ILE A 50 -0.13 -10.97 -0.03
C ILE A 50 -0.42 -9.83 -1.01
N THR A 51 0.56 -9.51 -1.85
CA THR A 51 0.40 -8.52 -2.93
C THR A 51 -0.44 -9.10 -4.08
N HIS A 52 -0.25 -10.37 -4.42
CA HIS A 52 -1.04 -11.07 -5.43
C HIS A 52 -2.55 -11.06 -5.14
N GLN A 53 -2.98 -10.99 -3.87
CA GLN A 53 -4.40 -10.89 -3.50
C GLN A 53 -5.09 -9.63 -4.04
N CYS A 54 -4.32 -8.62 -4.46
CA CYS A 54 -4.80 -7.35 -5.02
C CYS A 54 -5.66 -6.50 -4.06
N LEU A 55 -5.72 -6.81 -2.76
CA LEU A 55 -6.58 -6.09 -1.81
C LEU A 55 -5.95 -4.76 -1.36
N TYR A 56 -4.81 -4.75 -0.66
CA TYR A 56 -4.20 -3.48 -0.21
C TYR A 56 -3.85 -2.57 -1.39
N THR A 57 -3.44 -3.17 -2.53
CA THR A 57 -3.13 -2.41 -3.75
C THR A 57 -4.39 -1.76 -4.32
N GLN A 58 -5.52 -2.48 -4.38
CA GLN A 58 -6.81 -1.91 -4.77
C GLN A 58 -7.21 -0.76 -3.83
N TYR A 59 -7.06 -0.92 -2.51
CA TYR A 59 -7.47 0.13 -1.59
C TYR A 59 -6.61 1.40 -1.72
N VAL A 60 -5.32 1.26 -2.04
CA VAL A 60 -4.45 2.40 -2.39
C VAL A 60 -4.84 3.01 -3.74
N GLU A 61 -5.18 2.21 -4.74
CA GLU A 61 -5.75 2.71 -6.01
C GLU A 61 -7.03 3.52 -5.75
N ASP A 62 -7.95 3.01 -4.92
CA ASP A 62 -9.21 3.68 -4.54
C ASP A 62 -8.95 5.05 -3.89
N TYR A 63 -7.90 5.16 -3.07
CA TYR A 63 -7.45 6.43 -2.51
C TYR A 63 -7.06 7.41 -3.62
N PHE A 64 -6.24 7.00 -4.59
CA PHE A 64 -5.83 7.89 -5.68
C PHE A 64 -6.99 8.28 -6.59
N TYR A 65 -7.86 7.33 -6.93
CA TYR A 65 -9.03 7.61 -7.78
C TYR A 65 -10.01 8.59 -7.14
N THR A 66 -10.15 8.57 -5.81
CA THR A 66 -11.07 9.45 -5.08
C THR A 66 -10.41 10.77 -4.67
N ARG A 67 -9.16 10.75 -4.22
CA ARG A 67 -8.45 11.95 -3.72
C ARG A 67 -7.90 12.83 -4.83
N PHE A 68 -7.48 12.24 -5.95
CA PHE A 68 -6.86 12.96 -7.06
C PHE A 68 -7.55 12.59 -8.39
N PRO A 69 -8.83 12.93 -8.57
CA PRO A 69 -9.62 12.46 -9.70
C PRO A 69 -9.12 12.94 -11.07
N LYS A 70 -8.22 13.93 -11.10
CA LYS A 70 -7.58 14.48 -12.31
C LYS A 70 -6.19 13.91 -12.59
N MET A 71 -5.65 13.05 -11.71
CA MET A 71 -4.32 12.46 -11.84
C MET A 71 -4.43 10.98 -12.22
N ARG A 72 -4.00 10.64 -13.43
CA ARG A 72 -3.95 9.27 -13.96
C ARG A 72 -2.57 8.68 -13.73
N LEU A 73 -2.42 8.01 -12.60
CA LEU A 73 -1.22 7.23 -12.31
C LEU A 73 -1.25 5.89 -13.06
N LYS A 74 -0.07 5.38 -13.41
CA LYS A 74 0.11 4.02 -13.92
C LYS A 74 0.44 3.09 -12.76
N ILE A 75 -0.60 2.51 -12.17
CA ILE A 75 -0.46 1.65 -11.01
C ILE A 75 -0.44 0.18 -11.46
N HIS A 76 0.60 -0.54 -11.07
CA HIS A 76 0.81 -1.94 -11.45
C HIS A 76 1.05 -2.82 -10.23
N ASN A 77 0.21 -3.83 -10.04
CA ASN A 77 0.45 -4.87 -9.06
C ASN A 77 1.46 -5.87 -9.64
N ALA A 78 2.62 -6.04 -9.02
CA ALA A 78 3.66 -7.02 -9.35
C ALA A 78 3.78 -8.11 -8.26
N GLY A 79 2.66 -8.55 -7.67
CA GLY A 79 2.59 -9.63 -6.69
C GLY A 79 2.50 -11.02 -7.33
N VAL A 80 3.26 -11.99 -6.83
CA VAL A 80 3.17 -13.40 -7.27
C VAL A 80 3.18 -14.37 -6.10
N GLY A 81 2.28 -15.35 -6.14
CA GLY A 81 2.03 -16.27 -5.02
C GLY A 81 3.28 -17.05 -4.62
N GLY A 82 3.63 -17.03 -3.33
CA GLY A 82 4.80 -17.75 -2.80
C GLY A 82 6.16 -17.23 -3.28
N ALA A 83 6.21 -16.02 -3.87
CA ALA A 83 7.46 -15.43 -4.32
C ALA A 83 8.41 -15.15 -3.14
N ARG A 84 9.70 -15.39 -3.38
CA ARG A 84 10.83 -14.88 -2.61
C ARG A 84 11.51 -13.75 -3.38
N ALA A 85 12.48 -13.07 -2.77
CA ALA A 85 13.28 -12.02 -3.43
C ALA A 85 13.90 -12.47 -4.76
N TRP A 86 14.44 -13.68 -4.84
CA TRP A 86 14.97 -14.21 -6.11
C TRP A 86 13.89 -14.43 -7.18
N ASP A 87 12.66 -14.79 -6.80
CA ASP A 87 11.57 -14.96 -7.77
C ASP A 87 11.20 -13.61 -8.40
N ALA A 88 11.24 -12.52 -7.61
CA ALA A 88 11.07 -11.17 -8.10
C ALA A 88 12.18 -10.77 -9.08
N LEU A 89 13.45 -11.11 -8.79
CA LEU A 89 14.58 -10.90 -9.70
C LEU A 89 14.36 -11.60 -11.05
N ALA A 90 13.88 -12.85 -11.03
CA ALA A 90 13.67 -13.65 -12.23
C ALA A 90 12.65 -13.06 -13.21
N ARG A 91 11.71 -12.24 -12.73
CA ARG A 91 10.69 -11.56 -13.54
C ARG A 91 10.86 -10.04 -13.62
N PHE A 92 11.94 -9.49 -13.05
CA PHE A 92 12.12 -8.05 -12.86
C PHE A 92 11.96 -7.26 -14.16
N ASP A 93 12.67 -7.67 -15.22
CA ASP A 93 12.75 -6.87 -16.44
C ASP A 93 11.35 -6.70 -17.08
N LYS A 94 10.51 -7.74 -17.01
CA LYS A 94 9.21 -7.80 -17.67
C LYS A 94 8.00 -7.43 -16.79
N ASP A 95 8.03 -7.73 -15.50
CA ASP A 95 6.91 -7.45 -14.58
C ASP A 95 7.14 -6.23 -13.69
N VAL A 96 8.31 -5.58 -13.80
CA VAL A 96 8.65 -4.36 -13.04
C VAL A 96 9.23 -3.29 -13.96
N ALA A 97 10.36 -3.55 -14.61
CA ALA A 97 11.09 -2.51 -15.34
C ALA A 97 10.34 -1.98 -16.57
N GLU A 98 9.64 -2.83 -17.32
CA GLU A 98 8.83 -2.43 -18.48
C GLU A 98 7.71 -1.42 -18.13
N TYR A 99 7.26 -1.39 -16.88
CA TYR A 99 6.27 -0.42 -16.38
C TYR A 99 6.89 0.94 -16.03
N LYS A 100 8.21 1.08 -16.18
CA LYS A 100 9.00 2.31 -15.97
C LYS A 100 8.64 3.02 -14.64
N PRO A 101 8.68 2.32 -13.49
CA PRO A 101 8.21 2.86 -12.22
C PRO A 101 9.01 4.08 -11.77
N LYS A 102 8.32 5.11 -11.27
CA LYS A 102 8.94 6.15 -10.44
C LYS A 102 9.21 5.61 -9.04
N TYR A 103 8.22 4.93 -8.46
CA TYR A 103 8.31 4.28 -7.16
C TYR A 103 8.00 2.79 -7.26
N VAL A 104 8.72 1.97 -6.49
CA VAL A 104 8.42 0.55 -6.33
C VAL A 104 8.31 0.22 -4.86
N THR A 105 7.12 -0.17 -4.41
CA THR A 105 6.96 -0.72 -3.07
C THR A 105 7.37 -2.19 -3.07
N ILE A 106 8.04 -2.65 -2.01
CA ILE A 106 8.54 -4.03 -1.93
C ILE A 106 8.04 -4.71 -0.66
N LEU A 107 7.10 -5.64 -0.82
CA LEU A 107 6.58 -6.50 0.25
C LEU A 107 7.01 -7.95 0.02
N LEU A 108 8.18 -8.31 0.56
CA LEU A 108 8.80 -9.63 0.49
C LEU A 108 9.43 -9.98 1.83
N GLY A 109 9.68 -11.25 2.10
CA GLY A 109 10.23 -11.74 3.37
C GLY A 109 9.39 -12.84 4.02
N MET A 110 8.07 -12.86 3.80
CA MET A 110 7.16 -13.86 4.36
C MET A 110 7.44 -15.28 3.83
N ASN A 111 7.91 -15.43 2.58
CA ASN A 111 8.31 -16.73 2.03
C ASN A 111 9.82 -16.98 2.16
N ASP A 112 10.61 -15.90 2.22
CA ASP A 112 12.07 -15.93 2.33
C ASP A 112 12.51 -16.46 3.69
N GLY A 113 11.82 -16.10 4.76
CA GLY A 113 12.05 -16.66 6.10
C GLY A 113 11.66 -18.13 6.24
N THR A 114 11.11 -18.76 5.19
CA THR A 114 10.80 -20.20 5.12
C THR A 114 9.84 -20.73 6.20
N TYR A 115 9.13 -19.85 6.90
CA TYR A 115 8.25 -20.20 8.02
C TYR A 115 8.99 -20.90 9.17
N ARG A 116 10.24 -20.52 9.43
CA ARG A 116 11.13 -21.09 10.46
C ARG A 116 11.70 -20.03 11.40
N PRO A 117 12.21 -20.40 12.59
CA PRO A 117 13.02 -19.51 13.41
C PRO A 117 14.14 -18.86 12.62
N PHE A 118 14.60 -17.72 13.09
CA PHE A 118 15.71 -17.02 12.47
C PHE A 118 16.95 -17.91 12.40
N ASP A 119 17.50 -18.03 11.19
CA ASP A 119 18.83 -18.58 10.96
C ASP A 119 19.59 -17.69 9.99
N GLN A 120 20.88 -17.51 10.27
CA GLN A 120 21.74 -16.61 9.50
C GLN A 120 21.83 -17.02 8.01
N PRO A 121 22.00 -18.30 7.63
CA PRO A 121 22.07 -18.69 6.21
C PRO A 121 20.82 -18.34 5.39
N THR A 122 19.62 -18.55 5.94
CA THR A 122 18.36 -18.17 5.28
C THR A 122 18.28 -16.65 5.13
N PHE A 123 18.62 -15.90 6.19
CA PHE A 123 18.63 -14.44 6.13
C PHE A 123 19.68 -13.88 5.16
N ASP A 124 20.87 -14.48 5.07
CA ASP A 124 21.92 -14.07 4.12
C ASP A 124 21.46 -14.22 2.67
N THR A 125 20.67 -15.27 2.38
CA THR A 125 20.05 -15.46 1.07
C THR A 125 19.05 -14.33 0.77
N TYR A 126 18.14 -14.05 1.71
CA TYR A 126 17.18 -12.95 1.58
C TYR A 126 17.88 -11.60 1.40
N LYS A 127 18.88 -11.30 2.23
CA LYS A 127 19.68 -10.07 2.20
C LYS A 127 20.37 -9.91 0.85
N LYS A 128 21.02 -10.95 0.34
CA LYS A 128 21.69 -10.94 -0.96
C LYS A 128 20.69 -10.61 -2.07
N ASP A 129 19.60 -11.35 -2.16
CA ASP A 129 18.64 -11.21 -3.26
C ASP A 129 17.90 -9.86 -3.20
N MET A 130 17.57 -9.37 -2.01
CA MET A 130 17.03 -8.01 -1.82
C MET A 130 18.05 -6.94 -2.20
N THR A 131 19.32 -7.09 -1.84
CA THR A 131 20.37 -6.13 -2.23
C THR A 131 20.51 -6.05 -3.75
N GLU A 132 20.48 -7.19 -4.45
CA GLU A 132 20.51 -7.25 -5.91
C GLU A 132 19.26 -6.59 -6.52
N LEU A 133 18.08 -6.84 -5.94
CA LEU A 133 16.82 -6.24 -6.39
C LEU A 133 16.85 -4.71 -6.28
N LEU A 134 17.37 -4.18 -5.17
CA LEU A 134 17.54 -2.73 -4.97
C LEU A 134 18.53 -2.14 -5.97
N GLY A 135 19.64 -2.84 -6.25
CA GLY A 135 20.59 -2.45 -7.28
C GLY A 135 19.94 -2.36 -8.67
N LYS A 136 19.09 -3.32 -9.04
CA LYS A 136 18.32 -3.29 -10.30
C LYS A 136 17.33 -2.12 -10.36
N LEU A 137 16.60 -1.85 -9.28
CA LEU A 137 15.67 -0.72 -9.20
C LEU A 137 16.40 0.63 -9.36
N GLN A 138 17.52 0.81 -8.67
CA GLN A 138 18.34 1.99 -8.82
C GLN A 138 18.90 2.12 -10.24
N GLY A 139 19.30 0.99 -10.85
CA GLY A 139 19.80 0.96 -12.23
C GLY A 139 18.80 1.44 -13.28
N ILE A 140 17.49 1.31 -13.01
CA ILE A 140 16.42 1.84 -13.87
C ILE A 140 15.91 3.22 -13.42
N GLY A 141 16.51 3.82 -12.38
CA GLY A 141 16.11 5.12 -11.84
C GLY A 141 14.84 5.10 -10.98
N ALA A 142 14.35 3.92 -10.59
CA ALA A 142 13.19 3.80 -9.73
C ALA A 142 13.57 3.96 -8.25
N THR A 143 12.69 4.57 -7.46
CA THR A 143 12.88 4.77 -6.02
C THR A 143 12.21 3.63 -5.22
N PRO A 144 12.98 2.80 -4.49
CA PRO A 144 12.42 1.76 -3.65
C PRO A 144 11.66 2.33 -2.43
N ILE A 145 10.59 1.64 -2.04
CA ILE A 145 9.88 1.85 -0.78
C ILE A 145 9.79 0.48 -0.09
N LEU A 146 10.60 0.28 0.94
CA LEU A 146 10.72 -1.00 1.63
C LEU A 146 9.56 -1.17 2.61
N MET A 147 8.87 -2.29 2.54
CA MET A 147 7.81 -2.63 3.48
C MET A 147 8.30 -3.75 4.38
N THR A 148 8.10 -3.63 5.69
CA THR A 148 8.30 -4.81 6.55
C THR A 148 7.42 -5.96 6.05
N PRO A 149 7.85 -7.22 6.18
CA PRO A 149 6.91 -8.32 6.06
C PRO A 149 5.72 -8.10 7.00
N THR A 150 4.52 -8.53 6.61
CA THR A 150 3.37 -8.49 7.53
C THR A 150 3.62 -9.42 8.72
N MET A 151 2.83 -9.27 9.78
CA MET A 151 2.93 -10.21 10.91
C MET A 151 2.57 -11.64 10.50
N PHE A 152 3.18 -12.61 11.17
CA PHE A 152 2.68 -13.99 11.21
C PHE A 152 1.85 -14.17 12.49
N ASP A 153 0.57 -14.54 12.35
CA ASP A 153 -0.29 -14.69 13.52
C ASP A 153 -0.14 -16.08 14.15
N SER A 154 0.87 -16.23 15.00
CA SER A 154 1.18 -17.46 15.72
C SER A 154 0.00 -18.06 16.48
N ARG A 155 -0.94 -17.23 16.98
CA ARG A 155 -2.12 -17.74 17.71
C ARG A 155 -3.16 -18.29 16.73
N ALA A 156 -3.42 -17.58 15.62
CA ALA A 156 -4.27 -18.10 14.56
C ALA A 156 -3.69 -19.41 14.02
N ASP A 157 -2.36 -19.49 13.87
CA ASP A 157 -1.70 -20.69 13.39
C ASP A 157 -1.95 -21.90 14.30
N ARG A 158 -1.69 -21.75 15.60
CA ARG A 158 -1.92 -22.79 16.61
C ARG A 158 -3.38 -23.25 16.66
N ALA A 159 -4.31 -22.36 16.37
CA ALA A 159 -5.74 -22.66 16.38
C ALA A 159 -6.22 -23.40 15.11
N ARG A 160 -5.38 -23.52 14.06
CA ARG A 160 -5.79 -24.17 12.81
C ARG A 160 -5.97 -25.68 12.98
N PRO A 161 -7.01 -26.26 12.36
CA PRO A 161 -7.16 -27.71 12.31
C PRO A 161 -6.01 -28.33 11.50
N ASN A 162 -5.51 -29.48 11.95
CA ASN A 162 -4.45 -30.25 11.28
C ASN A 162 -3.14 -29.47 11.02
N ASN A 163 -2.82 -28.48 11.86
CA ASN A 163 -1.55 -27.78 11.74
C ASN A 163 -0.37 -28.75 12.02
N LYS A 164 0.58 -28.82 11.09
CA LYS A 164 1.79 -29.66 11.17
C LYS A 164 3.09 -28.86 11.33
N ARG A 165 3.01 -27.53 11.45
CA ARG A 165 4.19 -26.68 11.63
C ARG A 165 4.82 -26.99 12.98
N ASP A 166 6.15 -27.06 13.02
CA ASP A 166 6.84 -27.35 14.27
C ASP A 166 6.59 -26.22 15.31
N PRO A 167 6.48 -26.55 16.61
CA PRO A 167 6.13 -25.57 17.63
C PRO A 167 7.07 -24.36 17.72
N LEU A 168 8.35 -24.54 17.41
CA LEU A 168 9.35 -23.47 17.50
C LEU A 168 9.11 -22.44 16.38
N SER A 169 8.92 -22.90 15.13
CA SER A 169 8.49 -22.06 14.01
C SER A 169 7.19 -21.31 14.31
N GLN A 170 6.21 -21.98 14.93
CA GLN A 170 4.96 -21.31 15.31
C GLN A 170 5.21 -20.18 16.31
N ALA A 171 6.12 -20.37 17.28
CA ALA A 171 6.41 -19.40 18.31
C ALA A 171 7.27 -18.24 17.83
N GLU A 172 8.23 -18.49 16.93
CA GLU A 172 9.33 -17.56 16.64
C GLU A 172 9.26 -16.94 15.24
N TYR A 173 8.38 -17.42 14.36
CA TYR A 173 8.38 -16.90 12.99
C TYR A 173 7.98 -15.42 12.92
N ASN A 174 7.03 -14.97 13.73
CA ASN A 174 6.66 -13.56 13.78
C ASN A 174 7.84 -12.67 14.24
N SER A 175 8.71 -13.18 15.13
CA SER A 175 9.94 -12.50 15.56
C SER A 175 10.99 -12.46 14.45
N THR A 176 11.08 -13.53 13.65
CA THR A 176 11.94 -13.57 12.46
C THR A 176 11.53 -12.48 11.46
N LEU A 177 10.22 -12.33 11.22
CA LEU A 177 9.70 -11.27 10.35
C LEU A 177 9.95 -9.87 10.92
N ALA A 178 9.88 -9.69 12.23
CA ALA A 178 10.25 -8.44 12.89
C ALA A 178 11.74 -8.10 12.70
N TYR A 179 12.64 -9.09 12.76
CA TYR A 179 14.06 -8.92 12.46
C TYR A 179 14.26 -8.47 11.00
N TYR A 180 13.60 -9.14 10.04
CA TYR A 180 13.69 -8.80 8.62
C TYR A 180 13.19 -7.36 8.37
N GLY A 181 12.06 -6.99 8.98
CA GLY A 181 11.52 -5.63 8.92
C GLY A 181 12.46 -4.57 9.51
N THR A 182 13.09 -4.87 10.66
CA THR A 182 14.08 -3.98 11.27
C THR A 182 15.28 -3.78 10.35
N TRP A 183 15.80 -4.85 9.74
CA TRP A 183 16.88 -4.75 8.76
C TRP A 183 16.48 -3.89 7.55
N LEU A 184 15.28 -4.08 6.98
CA LEU A 184 14.78 -3.26 5.87
C LEU A 184 14.68 -1.78 6.24
N ARG A 185 14.30 -1.46 7.49
CA ARG A 185 14.27 -0.08 7.97
C ARG A 185 15.66 0.57 7.91
N GLU A 186 16.67 -0.13 8.44
CA GLU A 186 18.05 0.38 8.41
C GLU A 186 18.54 0.54 6.96
N VAL A 187 18.28 -0.44 6.09
CA VAL A 187 18.61 -0.34 4.66
C VAL A 187 17.92 0.87 4.02
N ALA A 188 16.64 1.12 4.33
CA ALA A 188 15.93 2.25 3.78
C ALA A 188 16.55 3.58 4.21
N VAL A 189 16.88 3.71 5.50
CA VAL A 189 17.48 4.93 6.05
C VAL A 189 18.88 5.16 5.48
N GLU A 190 19.73 4.13 5.48
CA GLU A 190 21.12 4.23 4.97
C GLU A 190 21.17 4.59 3.49
N ASN A 191 20.22 4.11 2.70
CA ASN A 191 20.22 4.29 1.24
C ASN A 191 19.31 5.40 0.74
N GLY A 192 18.60 6.09 1.64
CA GLY A 192 17.66 7.15 1.28
C GLY A 192 16.40 6.64 0.56
N HIS A 193 15.97 5.41 0.83
CA HIS A 193 14.74 4.84 0.29
C HIS A 193 13.52 5.22 1.14
N GLY A 194 12.32 4.93 0.63
CA GLY A 194 11.11 5.00 1.45
C GLY A 194 10.98 3.77 2.35
N TYR A 195 10.20 3.89 3.41
CA TYR A 195 9.92 2.80 4.35
C TYR A 195 8.47 2.85 4.84
N VAL A 196 7.82 1.69 4.94
CA VAL A 196 6.47 1.54 5.48
C VAL A 196 6.42 0.37 6.46
N ASP A 197 5.85 0.60 7.64
CA ASP A 197 5.66 -0.46 8.65
C ASP A 197 4.32 -1.19 8.44
N MET A 198 4.39 -2.45 8.03
CA MET A 198 3.26 -3.36 7.92
C MET A 198 3.14 -4.29 9.14
N TRP A 199 4.23 -4.55 9.83
CA TRP A 199 4.29 -5.49 10.94
C TRP A 199 3.65 -4.90 12.18
N GLY A 200 4.02 -3.68 12.56
CA GLY A 200 3.57 -3.02 13.80
C GLY A 200 2.06 -2.81 13.85
N PRO A 201 1.44 -2.12 12.88
CA PRO A 201 0.01 -1.85 12.88
C PRO A 201 -0.86 -3.11 12.95
N LEU A 202 -0.51 -4.16 12.19
CA LEU A 202 -1.22 -5.44 12.21
C LEU A 202 -1.12 -6.14 13.58
N ASN A 203 0.08 -6.20 14.17
CA ASN A 203 0.27 -6.79 15.51
C ASN A 203 -0.51 -6.02 16.57
N ASN A 204 -0.36 -4.69 16.58
CA ASN A 204 -0.94 -3.84 17.61
C ASN A 204 -2.47 -3.89 17.59
N LEU A 205 -3.09 -3.75 16.41
CA LEU A 205 -4.55 -3.83 16.29
C LEU A 205 -5.06 -5.23 16.67
N THR A 206 -4.39 -6.29 16.24
CA THR A 206 -4.77 -7.66 16.59
C THR A 206 -4.68 -7.88 18.10
N LEU A 207 -3.63 -7.38 18.76
CA LEU A 207 -3.45 -7.50 20.21
C LEU A 207 -4.51 -6.71 20.98
N GLU A 208 -4.84 -5.49 20.54
CA GLU A 208 -5.88 -4.68 21.17
C GLU A 208 -7.26 -5.35 21.07
N GLN A 209 -7.64 -5.86 19.90
CA GLN A 209 -8.92 -6.55 19.73
C GLN A 209 -9.00 -7.85 20.56
N ARG A 210 -7.87 -8.53 20.76
CA ARG A 210 -7.78 -9.73 21.60
C ARG A 210 -8.06 -9.51 23.08
N LYS A 211 -8.05 -8.26 23.56
CA LYS A 211 -8.48 -7.93 24.93
C LYS A 211 -9.98 -8.14 25.13
N VAL A 212 -10.77 -8.07 24.05
CA VAL A 212 -12.23 -8.26 24.07
C VAL A 212 -12.61 -9.62 23.47
N GLU A 213 -12.03 -9.97 22.31
CA GLU A 213 -12.26 -11.24 21.63
C GLU A 213 -10.95 -12.03 21.51
N PRO A 214 -10.64 -12.96 22.44
CA PRO A 214 -9.34 -13.64 22.48
C PRO A 214 -8.94 -14.41 21.22
N ALA A 215 -9.94 -14.84 20.42
CA ALA A 215 -9.77 -15.55 19.15
C ALA A 215 -9.63 -14.62 17.94
N PHE A 216 -9.78 -13.30 18.11
CA PHE A 216 -9.70 -12.33 17.03
C PHE A 216 -8.40 -12.46 16.24
N THR A 217 -8.51 -12.32 14.92
CA THR A 217 -7.39 -12.24 14.00
C THR A 217 -7.79 -11.50 12.74
N LEU A 218 -6.84 -10.75 12.18
CA LEU A 218 -6.93 -10.19 10.82
C LEU A 218 -6.36 -11.15 9.76
N ILE A 219 -5.80 -12.30 10.17
CA ILE A 219 -4.96 -13.18 9.35
C ILE A 219 -5.30 -14.64 9.70
N ARG A 220 -6.45 -15.12 9.22
CA ARG A 220 -7.02 -16.42 9.61
C ARG A 220 -6.10 -17.62 9.36
N ASP A 221 -5.31 -17.56 8.29
CA ASP A 221 -4.36 -18.63 7.94
C ASP A 221 -2.94 -18.36 8.48
N ALA A 222 -2.82 -17.39 9.39
CA ALA A 222 -1.58 -16.87 9.97
C ALA A 222 -0.59 -16.21 9.01
N VAL A 223 -0.85 -16.17 7.70
CA VAL A 223 0.07 -15.64 6.69
C VAL A 223 -0.54 -14.48 5.91
N HIS A 224 -1.75 -14.64 5.39
CA HIS A 224 -2.41 -13.69 4.49
C HIS A 224 -3.47 -12.87 5.24
N PRO A 225 -3.27 -11.54 5.40
CA PRO A 225 -4.31 -10.70 5.97
C PRO A 225 -5.59 -10.72 5.11
N ASP A 226 -6.73 -10.85 5.78
CA ASP A 226 -8.05 -10.69 5.19
C ASP A 226 -8.28 -9.21 4.80
N ALA A 227 -9.38 -8.91 4.09
CA ALA A 227 -9.72 -7.55 3.65
C ALA A 227 -9.58 -6.46 4.74
N PRO A 228 -10.01 -6.67 6.00
CA PRO A 228 -9.77 -5.69 7.07
C PRO A 228 -8.28 -5.44 7.37
N GLY A 229 -7.44 -6.48 7.36
CA GLY A 229 -6.00 -6.36 7.58
C GLY A 229 -5.28 -5.73 6.38
N GLN A 230 -5.71 -6.07 5.17
CA GLN A 230 -5.22 -5.45 3.93
C GLN A 230 -5.54 -3.94 3.87
N LEU A 231 -6.66 -3.50 4.46
CA LEU A 231 -6.93 -2.06 4.62
C LEU A 231 -6.02 -1.38 5.64
N VAL A 232 -5.66 -2.07 6.74
CA VAL A 232 -4.63 -1.55 7.67
C VAL A 232 -3.32 -1.30 6.91
N MET A 233 -2.93 -2.23 6.02
CA MET A 233 -1.73 -2.08 5.18
C MET A 233 -1.81 -0.88 4.24
N ALA A 234 -2.95 -0.68 3.56
CA ALA A 234 -3.16 0.48 2.70
C ALA A 234 -3.05 1.79 3.51
N VAL A 235 -3.66 1.85 4.69
CA VAL A 235 -3.57 3.00 5.62
C VAL A 235 -2.12 3.28 6.04
N SER A 236 -1.30 2.24 6.28
CA SER A 236 0.13 2.41 6.56
C SER A 236 0.85 3.12 5.42
N ILE A 237 0.61 2.72 4.16
CA ILE A 237 1.22 3.37 2.98
C ILE A 237 0.85 4.85 2.93
N ILE A 238 -0.43 5.17 3.05
CA ILE A 238 -0.92 6.55 3.00
C ILE A 238 -0.30 7.39 4.13
N THR A 239 -0.13 6.80 5.31
CA THR A 239 0.37 7.52 6.50
C THR A 239 1.89 7.69 6.48
N ASP A 240 2.64 6.63 6.21
CA ASP A 240 4.10 6.61 6.30
C ASP A 240 4.76 7.35 5.13
N MET A 241 4.06 7.43 3.98
CA MET A 241 4.49 8.22 2.82
C MET A 241 3.80 9.59 2.72
N ASP A 242 3.30 10.10 3.85
CA ASP A 242 2.76 11.46 4.04
C ASP A 242 1.80 11.94 2.94
N LEU A 243 0.88 11.06 2.52
CA LEU A 243 -0.13 11.40 1.53
C LEU A 243 -1.27 12.23 2.17
N PRO A 244 -1.91 13.15 1.41
CA PRO A 244 -2.95 14.03 1.94
C PRO A 244 -4.11 13.33 2.64
N ARG A 245 -4.50 13.88 3.80
CA ARG A 245 -5.47 13.24 4.70
C ARG A 245 -6.90 13.78 4.59
N SER A 246 -7.10 15.09 4.44
CA SER A 246 -8.43 15.72 4.42
C SER A 246 -9.04 15.75 3.01
N VAL A 247 -10.34 15.45 2.90
CA VAL A 247 -11.11 15.51 1.65
C VAL A 247 -11.56 16.95 1.43
N SER A 248 -12.40 17.44 2.33
CA SER A 248 -12.99 18.77 2.24
C SER A 248 -13.50 19.26 3.59
N GLY A 249 -13.81 20.56 3.65
CA GLY A 249 -14.40 21.19 4.82
C GLY A 249 -15.25 22.40 4.41
N ILE A 250 -16.46 22.47 4.93
CA ILE A 250 -17.42 23.54 4.67
C ILE A 250 -17.69 24.25 5.99
N SER A 251 -17.43 25.55 6.06
CA SER A 251 -17.67 26.37 7.25
C SER A 251 -18.56 27.55 6.90
N ILE A 252 -19.70 27.64 7.57
CA ILE A 252 -20.67 28.73 7.43
C ILE A 252 -20.81 29.45 8.77
N ASN A 253 -20.74 30.78 8.74
CA ASN A 253 -20.97 31.62 9.90
C ASN A 253 -22.00 32.71 9.58
N LEU A 254 -23.24 32.48 9.97
CA LEU A 254 -24.37 33.38 9.70
C LEU A 254 -24.29 34.71 10.46
N ASN A 255 -23.48 34.76 11.51
CA ASN A 255 -23.27 35.98 12.30
C ASN A 255 -22.17 36.89 11.71
N ALA A 256 -21.47 36.45 10.65
CA ALA A 256 -20.40 37.24 10.04
C ALA A 256 -20.97 38.46 9.30
N LYS A 257 -20.37 39.63 9.58
CA LYS A 257 -20.77 40.92 8.98
C LYS A 257 -20.37 41.07 7.52
N ASN A 258 -19.33 40.35 7.08
CA ASN A 258 -18.82 40.37 5.72
C ASN A 258 -19.27 39.10 4.98
N GLU A 259 -19.89 39.25 3.81
CA GLU A 259 -20.34 38.12 2.97
C GLU A 259 -19.22 37.14 2.64
N LYS A 260 -17.99 37.62 2.38
CA LYS A 260 -16.83 36.75 2.14
C LYS A 260 -16.38 35.94 3.37
N GLN A 261 -16.84 36.33 4.57
CA GLN A 261 -16.56 35.63 5.83
C GLN A 261 -17.72 34.72 6.25
N ARG A 262 -18.85 34.76 5.54
CA ARG A 262 -20.02 33.94 5.86
C ARG A 262 -19.89 32.48 5.42
N ALA A 263 -19.07 32.19 4.41
CA ALA A 263 -18.88 30.86 3.86
C ALA A 263 -17.43 30.64 3.45
N LYS A 264 -16.85 29.50 3.84
CA LYS A 264 -15.51 29.08 3.42
C LYS A 264 -15.50 27.58 3.12
N GLY A 265 -14.91 27.23 1.98
CA GLY A 265 -14.59 25.86 1.60
C GLY A 265 -13.09 25.60 1.71
N THR A 266 -12.72 24.37 2.07
CA THR A 266 -11.39 23.77 1.85
C THR A 266 -11.58 22.49 1.06
N GLY A 267 -10.70 22.18 0.09
CA GLY A 267 -10.87 21.02 -0.79
C GLY A 267 -12.11 21.12 -1.69
N GLY A 268 -12.52 22.35 -2.02
CA GLY A 268 -13.70 22.65 -2.81
C GLY A 268 -14.16 24.10 -2.66
N VAL A 269 -15.13 24.48 -3.50
CA VAL A 269 -15.67 25.83 -3.57
C VAL A 269 -17.14 25.81 -3.16
N ILE A 270 -17.50 26.68 -2.22
CA ILE A 270 -18.89 26.94 -1.82
C ILE A 270 -19.43 28.14 -2.59
N GLU A 271 -20.62 28.02 -3.16
CA GLU A 271 -21.30 29.07 -3.92
C GLU A 271 -22.78 29.17 -3.53
N GLY A 272 -23.39 30.31 -3.86
CA GLY A 272 -24.83 30.48 -3.75
C GLY A 272 -25.41 30.32 -2.34
N LEU A 273 -24.64 30.62 -1.28
CA LEU A 273 -25.16 30.57 0.09
C LEU A 273 -26.34 31.53 0.24
N SER A 274 -27.50 30.95 0.56
CA SER A 274 -28.74 31.66 0.82
C SER A 274 -29.27 31.26 2.20
N GLN A 275 -29.65 32.25 3.00
CA GLN A 275 -30.34 32.03 4.26
C GLN A 275 -31.85 31.98 3.98
N THR A 276 -32.50 30.91 4.40
CA THR A 276 -33.96 30.76 4.30
C THR A 276 -34.60 31.07 5.66
N GLU A 277 -35.93 31.12 5.71
CA GLU A 277 -36.66 31.31 6.98
C GLU A 277 -36.31 30.21 8.00
N ASP A 278 -36.10 28.98 7.52
CA ASP A 278 -35.89 27.79 8.33
C ASP A 278 -34.46 27.23 8.27
N GLY A 279 -33.48 27.93 7.69
CA GLY A 279 -32.11 27.41 7.61
C GLY A 279 -31.25 28.02 6.51
N VAL A 280 -30.52 27.17 5.79
CA VAL A 280 -29.58 27.59 4.75
C VAL A 280 -29.56 26.62 3.58
N GLU A 281 -29.29 27.14 2.38
CA GLU A 281 -28.96 26.33 1.21
C GLU A 281 -27.74 26.91 0.48
N PHE A 282 -26.96 26.05 -0.17
CA PHE A 282 -25.78 26.41 -0.93
C PHE A 282 -25.40 25.28 -1.89
N THR A 283 -24.48 25.55 -2.81
CA THR A 283 -23.80 24.52 -3.60
C THR A 283 -22.36 24.36 -3.15
N PHE A 284 -21.84 23.14 -3.26
CA PHE A 284 -20.43 22.85 -3.03
C PHE A 284 -19.85 22.02 -4.17
N ALA A 285 -18.82 22.56 -4.79
CA ALA A 285 -18.01 21.89 -5.81
C ALA A 285 -16.76 21.31 -5.14
N ALA A 286 -16.81 20.05 -4.70
CA ALA A 286 -15.67 19.38 -4.09
C ALA A 286 -14.57 19.10 -5.11
N GLU A 287 -13.31 19.12 -4.68
CA GLU A 287 -12.16 18.75 -5.54
C GLU A 287 -11.85 17.25 -5.51
N SER A 288 -12.35 16.56 -4.48
CA SER A 288 -12.12 15.13 -4.25
C SER A 288 -13.36 14.45 -3.65
N LEU A 289 -13.34 13.12 -3.65
CA LEU A 289 -14.37 12.26 -3.04
C LEU A 289 -13.84 11.63 -1.74
N PRO A 290 -14.73 11.20 -0.82
CA PRO A 290 -14.32 10.42 0.34
C PRO A 290 -13.69 9.08 -0.07
N TRP A 291 -12.71 8.62 0.70
CA TRP A 291 -12.08 7.30 0.53
C TRP A 291 -12.94 6.25 1.22
N VAL A 292 -13.81 5.62 0.43
CA VAL A 292 -14.82 4.65 0.85
C VAL A 292 -14.39 3.25 0.45
N MET A 293 -14.72 2.27 1.30
CA MET A 293 -14.29 0.88 1.14
C MET A 293 -15.47 -0.08 0.90
N PRO A 294 -15.28 -1.19 0.16
CA PRO A 294 -16.23 -2.28 0.10
C PRO A 294 -16.53 -2.87 1.49
N GLU A 295 -17.69 -3.53 1.64
CA GLU A 295 -18.18 -4.03 2.93
C GLU A 295 -17.19 -4.98 3.63
N GLU A 296 -16.50 -5.84 2.87
CA GLU A 296 -15.52 -6.78 3.43
C GLU A 296 -14.34 -6.10 4.15
N ALA A 297 -14.06 -4.83 3.84
CA ALA A 297 -12.99 -4.04 4.44
C ALA A 297 -13.49 -3.09 5.55
N ARG A 298 -14.81 -3.01 5.80
CA ARG A 298 -15.40 -2.05 6.76
C ARG A 298 -14.82 -2.15 8.16
N LEU A 299 -14.54 -3.37 8.64
CA LEU A 299 -13.87 -3.56 9.94
C LEU A 299 -12.49 -2.89 9.97
N GLY A 300 -11.71 -2.99 8.89
CA GLY A 300 -10.40 -2.32 8.79
C GLY A 300 -10.54 -0.80 8.85
N ALA A 301 -11.59 -0.25 8.24
CA ALA A 301 -11.86 1.18 8.23
C ALA A 301 -12.17 1.67 9.66
N GLN A 302 -12.95 0.90 10.42
CA GLN A 302 -13.26 1.19 11.82
C GLN A 302 -12.03 1.11 12.72
N LEU A 303 -11.25 0.02 12.61
CA LEU A 303 -10.05 -0.19 13.42
C LEU A 303 -8.99 0.90 13.20
N THR A 304 -8.88 1.41 11.98
CA THR A 304 -7.94 2.48 11.62
C THR A 304 -8.50 3.88 11.83
N LYS A 305 -9.80 4.01 12.11
CA LYS A 305 -10.54 5.29 12.12
C LYS A 305 -10.38 6.04 10.78
N LEU A 306 -10.52 5.30 9.68
CA LEU A 306 -10.26 5.75 8.31
C LEU A 306 -10.98 7.06 7.98
N GLY A 307 -12.30 7.12 8.23
CA GLY A 307 -13.12 8.29 7.93
C GLY A 307 -12.54 9.55 8.56
N HIS A 308 -12.40 9.52 9.88
CA HIS A 308 -11.88 10.66 10.65
C HIS A 308 -10.44 11.04 10.29
N ARG A 309 -9.55 10.05 10.11
CA ARG A 309 -8.11 10.30 9.97
C ARG A 309 -7.65 10.62 8.55
N LEU A 310 -8.26 10.00 7.55
CA LEU A 310 -7.76 9.98 6.16
C LEU A 310 -8.84 10.27 5.11
N SER A 311 -10.09 10.46 5.53
CA SER A 311 -11.19 10.76 4.60
C SER A 311 -12.11 11.87 5.10
N SER A 312 -11.66 12.73 6.03
CA SER A 312 -12.56 13.66 6.73
C SER A 312 -13.21 14.65 5.76
N GLU A 313 -14.55 14.68 5.76
CA GLU A 313 -15.43 15.60 5.06
C GLU A 313 -16.33 16.29 6.10
N ARG A 314 -16.05 17.57 6.37
CA ARG A 314 -16.65 18.29 7.51
C ARG A 314 -17.66 19.34 7.06
N LEU A 315 -18.76 19.45 7.80
CA LEU A 315 -19.70 20.57 7.70
C LEU A 315 -19.86 21.25 9.06
N THR A 316 -19.62 22.56 9.09
CA THR A 316 -19.81 23.41 10.26
C THR A 316 -20.73 24.57 9.92
N VAL A 317 -21.76 24.79 10.73
CA VAL A 317 -22.69 25.92 10.58
C VAL A 317 -22.92 26.61 11.91
N HIS A 318 -22.43 27.85 12.03
CA HIS A 318 -22.62 28.72 13.18
C HIS A 318 -23.74 29.74 12.95
N GLY A 319 -24.47 30.06 14.01
CA GLY A 319 -25.52 31.09 14.00
C GLY A 319 -26.92 30.59 13.64
N LEU A 320 -27.12 29.28 13.51
CA LEU A 320 -28.46 28.70 13.40
C LEU A 320 -29.23 28.87 14.73
N PRO A 321 -30.52 29.24 14.69
CA PRO A 321 -31.40 29.21 15.86
C PRO A 321 -31.45 27.82 16.50
N ALA A 322 -31.75 27.78 17.80
CA ALA A 322 -31.84 26.53 18.54
C ALA A 322 -32.89 25.58 17.91
N GLY A 323 -32.48 24.35 17.61
CA GLY A 323 -33.35 23.34 17.02
C GLY A 323 -32.61 22.16 16.39
N GLN A 324 -33.39 21.32 15.73
CA GLN A 324 -32.94 20.22 14.88
C GLN A 324 -33.06 20.64 13.41
N TYR A 325 -32.10 20.23 12.61
CA TYR A 325 -32.02 20.56 11.19
C TYR A 325 -31.79 19.29 10.39
N GLU A 326 -32.68 19.05 9.43
CA GLU A 326 -32.49 18.02 8.42
C GLU A 326 -31.49 18.53 7.38
N LEU A 327 -30.41 17.77 7.19
CA LEU A 327 -29.49 17.94 6.08
C LEU A 327 -29.98 17.09 4.91
N SER A 328 -30.14 17.71 3.74
CA SER A 328 -30.27 17.00 2.48
C SER A 328 -29.20 17.45 1.48
N ILE A 329 -28.79 16.52 0.63
CA ILE A 329 -27.83 16.75 -0.45
C ILE A 329 -28.46 16.25 -1.75
N ASP A 330 -28.56 17.13 -2.75
CA ASP A 330 -29.26 16.87 -4.02
C ASP A 330 -30.71 16.39 -3.82
N GLY A 331 -31.37 16.89 -2.77
CA GLY A 331 -32.74 16.50 -2.40
C GLY A 331 -32.85 15.17 -1.66
N GLN A 332 -31.75 14.43 -1.49
CA GLN A 332 -31.71 13.21 -0.67
C GLN A 332 -31.50 13.57 0.80
N SER A 333 -32.41 13.11 1.67
CA SER A 333 -32.27 13.25 3.12
C SER A 333 -31.06 12.45 3.62
N VAL A 334 -30.12 13.14 4.27
CA VAL A 334 -28.87 12.56 4.78
C VAL A 334 -29.03 12.19 6.25
N ASP A 335 -29.31 13.17 7.10
CA ASP A 335 -29.60 12.95 8.52
C ASP A 335 -30.17 14.23 9.17
N THR A 336 -30.54 14.13 10.44
CA THR A 336 -30.95 15.26 11.28
C THR A 336 -29.92 15.55 12.36
N TYR A 337 -29.51 16.82 12.46
CA TYR A 337 -28.51 17.26 13.42
C TYR A 337 -29.01 18.42 14.27
N ALA A 338 -28.59 18.43 15.54
CA ALA A 338 -28.81 19.57 16.40
C ALA A 338 -27.93 20.75 15.93
N HIS A 339 -28.44 21.97 16.04
CA HIS A 339 -27.65 23.18 15.76
C HIS A 339 -26.31 23.22 16.50
N THR A 340 -26.21 22.65 17.71
CA THR A 340 -24.97 22.55 18.48
C THR A 340 -23.97 21.57 17.86
N ALA A 341 -24.43 20.45 17.29
CA ALA A 341 -23.58 19.51 16.56
C ALA A 341 -23.06 20.14 15.26
N LEU A 342 -23.92 20.83 14.51
CA LEU A 342 -23.53 21.61 13.33
C LEU A 342 -22.53 22.72 13.67
N ALA A 343 -22.71 23.40 14.81
CA ALA A 343 -21.78 24.43 15.27
C ALA A 343 -20.44 23.85 15.75
N ALA A 344 -20.42 22.63 16.30
CA ALA A 344 -19.17 21.96 16.64
C ALA A 344 -18.44 21.53 15.36
N HIS A 345 -19.12 20.75 14.54
CA HIS A 345 -18.85 20.24 13.19
C HIS A 345 -19.46 18.83 13.12
N ILE A 346 -20.00 18.47 11.96
CA ILE A 346 -20.39 17.09 11.65
C ILE A 346 -19.46 16.51 10.60
N GLU A 347 -19.34 15.19 10.58
CA GLU A 347 -18.55 14.43 9.61
C GLU A 347 -19.48 13.65 8.68
N LEU A 348 -19.27 13.79 7.37
CA LEU A 348 -20.16 13.26 6.33
C LEU A 348 -19.57 12.03 5.62
N GLN A 349 -18.26 11.84 5.71
CA GLN A 349 -17.54 10.88 4.86
C GLN A 349 -17.91 9.40 5.08
N GLU A 350 -18.52 9.07 6.21
CA GLU A 350 -18.99 7.71 6.55
C GLU A 350 -20.51 7.57 6.42
N ASN A 351 -21.22 8.64 6.07
CA ASN A 351 -22.67 8.61 5.88
C ASN A 351 -22.98 8.12 4.46
N ASP A 352 -23.45 6.88 4.38
CA ASP A 352 -23.78 6.20 3.13
C ASP A 352 -24.96 6.82 2.37
N LYS A 353 -25.74 7.70 3.00
CA LYS A 353 -26.82 8.43 2.31
C LYS A 353 -26.31 9.64 1.54
N THR A 354 -25.04 10.03 1.68
CA THR A 354 -24.52 11.16 0.90
C THR A 354 -24.30 10.74 -0.56
N PRO A 355 -24.71 11.55 -1.55
CA PRO A 355 -24.48 11.23 -2.97
C PRO A 355 -22.99 11.04 -3.32
N GLN A 356 -22.09 11.79 -2.68
CA GLN A 356 -20.65 11.65 -2.88
C GLN A 356 -20.07 10.36 -2.29
N TYR A 357 -20.60 9.84 -1.18
CA TYR A 357 -20.24 8.51 -0.68
C TYR A 357 -20.65 7.43 -1.67
N GLN A 358 -21.88 7.49 -2.18
CA GLN A 358 -22.38 6.52 -3.16
C GLN A 358 -21.56 6.54 -4.46
N GLN A 359 -21.16 7.74 -4.89
CA GLN A 359 -20.24 7.90 -6.02
C GLN A 359 -18.87 7.26 -5.74
N ALA A 360 -18.28 7.52 -4.57
CA ALA A 360 -17.01 6.93 -4.14
C ALA A 360 -17.08 5.39 -4.06
N LEU A 361 -18.15 4.85 -3.49
CA LEU A 361 -18.36 3.40 -3.40
C LEU A 361 -18.50 2.76 -4.78
N ALA A 362 -19.22 3.40 -5.71
CA ALA A 362 -19.33 2.91 -7.08
C ALA A 362 -17.96 2.82 -7.78
N ILE A 363 -17.05 3.77 -7.52
CA ILE A 363 -15.67 3.73 -8.02
C ILE A 363 -14.90 2.57 -7.39
N ALA A 364 -14.96 2.40 -6.06
CA ALA A 364 -14.30 1.29 -5.37
C ALA A 364 -14.80 -0.07 -5.87
N MET A 365 -16.09 -0.20 -6.17
CA MET A 365 -16.67 -1.44 -6.72
C MET A 365 -16.23 -1.71 -8.17
N LEU A 366 -16.09 -0.68 -9.01
CA LEU A 366 -15.50 -0.83 -10.34
C LEU A 366 -14.03 -1.23 -10.26
N ASN A 367 -13.27 -0.63 -9.33
CA ASN A 367 -11.88 -0.99 -9.16
C ASN A 367 -11.70 -2.41 -8.59
N LYS A 368 -12.61 -2.84 -7.71
CA LYS A 368 -12.71 -4.23 -7.30
C LYS A 368 -12.93 -5.16 -8.49
N GLN A 369 -13.86 -4.83 -9.39
CA GLN A 369 -14.09 -5.61 -10.61
C GLN A 369 -12.85 -5.67 -11.50
N ARG A 370 -12.12 -4.55 -11.66
CA ARG A 370 -10.84 -4.51 -12.38
C ARG A 370 -9.81 -5.45 -11.74
N ASN A 371 -9.70 -5.42 -10.41
CA ASN A 371 -8.73 -6.22 -9.67
C ASN A 371 -9.08 -7.72 -9.66
N ASP A 372 -10.34 -8.08 -9.41
CA ASP A 372 -10.83 -9.46 -9.37
C ASP A 372 -10.88 -10.14 -10.75
N GLY A 373 -10.97 -9.36 -11.83
CA GLY A 373 -11.01 -9.84 -13.20
C GLY A 373 -9.65 -9.75 -13.90
N PRO A 374 -9.43 -8.73 -14.75
CA PRO A 374 -8.26 -8.67 -15.62
C PRO A 374 -6.92 -8.59 -14.87
N VAL A 375 -6.82 -7.86 -13.76
CA VAL A 375 -5.55 -7.80 -12.99
C VAL A 375 -5.22 -9.17 -12.39
N LYS A 376 -6.19 -9.87 -11.80
CA LYS A 376 -6.01 -11.24 -11.30
C LYS A 376 -5.61 -12.22 -12.40
N ALA A 377 -6.21 -12.12 -13.59
CA ALA A 377 -5.82 -12.93 -14.75
C ALA A 377 -4.37 -12.68 -15.15
N LEU A 378 -3.95 -11.40 -15.19
CA LEU A 378 -2.56 -10.99 -15.41
C LEU A 378 -1.62 -11.61 -14.36
N ARG A 379 -1.95 -11.52 -13.06
CA ARG A 379 -1.13 -12.13 -12.00
C ARG A 379 -1.04 -13.65 -12.12
N GLY A 380 -2.10 -14.30 -12.63
CA GLY A 380 -2.10 -15.73 -12.95
C GLY A 380 -1.13 -16.14 -14.06
N GLU A 381 -0.85 -15.27 -15.05
CA GLU A 381 0.24 -15.48 -16.02
C GLU A 381 1.61 -15.42 -15.34
N TRP A 382 1.82 -14.43 -14.48
CA TRP A 382 3.08 -14.29 -13.75
C TRP A 382 3.32 -15.40 -12.72
N GLY A 383 2.27 -15.98 -12.13
CA GLY A 383 2.35 -17.20 -11.34
C GLY A 383 2.84 -18.41 -12.14
N ARG A 384 2.37 -18.56 -13.40
CA ARG A 384 2.85 -19.59 -14.31
C ARG A 384 4.31 -19.37 -14.71
N PHE A 385 4.68 -18.13 -15.04
CA PHE A 385 6.06 -17.77 -15.33
C PHE A 385 7.00 -18.07 -14.15
N GLN A 386 6.60 -17.76 -12.93
CA GLN A 386 7.40 -18.07 -11.74
C GLN A 386 7.62 -19.59 -11.58
N GLY A 387 6.57 -20.39 -11.80
CA GLY A 387 6.70 -21.85 -11.82
C GLY A 387 7.68 -22.33 -12.89
N PHE A 388 7.60 -21.77 -14.09
CA PHE A 388 8.55 -22.02 -15.18
C PHE A 388 9.98 -21.62 -14.81
N ALA A 389 10.19 -20.43 -14.25
CA ALA A 389 11.51 -19.94 -13.86
C ALA A 389 12.16 -20.81 -12.78
N ARG A 390 11.36 -21.32 -11.82
CA ARG A 390 11.80 -22.31 -10.81
C ARG A 390 12.25 -23.61 -11.44
N THR A 391 11.44 -24.20 -12.31
CA THR A 391 11.79 -25.43 -13.01
C THR A 391 13.02 -25.25 -13.90
N ARG A 392 13.13 -24.12 -14.60
CA ARG A 392 14.31 -23.79 -15.41
C ARG A 392 15.59 -23.77 -14.57
N ARG A 393 15.58 -23.02 -13.46
CA ARG A 393 16.72 -22.95 -12.54
C ARG A 393 17.11 -24.34 -12.00
N ASP A 394 16.12 -25.16 -11.65
CA ASP A 394 16.37 -26.51 -11.12
C ASP A 394 16.92 -27.46 -12.19
N ALA A 395 16.42 -27.39 -13.43
CA ALA A 395 16.93 -28.16 -14.55
C ALA A 395 18.36 -27.74 -14.96
N GLU A 396 18.68 -26.44 -14.92
CA GLU A 396 20.03 -25.91 -15.16
C GLU A 396 21.02 -26.39 -14.09
N ALA A 397 20.59 -26.47 -12.83
CA ALA A 397 21.40 -27.00 -11.74
C ALA A 397 21.59 -28.54 -11.81
N ASN A 398 20.72 -29.25 -12.53
CA ASN A 398 20.71 -30.71 -12.66
C ASN A 398 20.62 -31.14 -14.13
N PRO A 399 21.65 -30.87 -14.94
CA PRO A 399 21.58 -31.03 -16.41
C PRO A 399 21.41 -32.47 -16.88
N THR A 400 21.76 -33.46 -16.05
CA THR A 400 21.64 -34.89 -16.37
C THR A 400 20.30 -35.51 -15.94
N ASP A 401 19.45 -34.76 -15.22
CA ASP A 401 18.14 -35.25 -14.78
C ASP A 401 17.12 -35.12 -15.93
N THR A 402 16.88 -36.24 -16.63
CA THR A 402 15.98 -36.27 -17.79
C THR A 402 14.55 -35.88 -17.46
N GLY A 403 14.07 -36.18 -16.25
CA GLY A 403 12.72 -35.82 -15.80
C GLY A 403 12.56 -34.30 -15.65
N LYS A 404 13.57 -33.63 -15.10
CA LYS A 404 13.59 -32.16 -15.01
C LYS A 404 13.67 -31.50 -16.38
N GLN A 405 14.45 -32.06 -17.31
CA GLN A 405 14.53 -31.55 -18.68
C GLN A 405 13.20 -31.68 -19.43
N GLU A 406 12.50 -32.81 -19.30
CA GLU A 406 11.15 -32.98 -19.88
C GLU A 406 10.14 -32.01 -19.27
N GLN A 407 10.18 -31.81 -17.95
CA GLN A 407 9.31 -30.85 -17.28
C GLN A 407 9.54 -29.42 -17.78
N LEU A 408 10.81 -29.01 -17.94
CA LEU A 408 11.17 -27.71 -18.49
C LEU A 408 10.68 -27.55 -19.94
N ALA A 409 10.85 -28.56 -20.79
CA ALA A 409 10.37 -28.52 -22.18
C ALA A 409 8.84 -28.32 -22.24
N LYS A 410 8.09 -29.08 -21.42
CA LYS A 410 6.62 -28.94 -21.33
C LYS A 410 6.17 -27.56 -20.87
N GLN A 411 6.84 -26.98 -19.88
CA GLN A 411 6.51 -25.64 -19.40
C GLN A 411 6.95 -24.54 -20.37
N THR A 412 8.04 -24.74 -21.12
CA THR A 412 8.44 -23.82 -22.19
C THR A 412 7.33 -23.70 -23.24
N GLU A 413 6.73 -24.82 -23.64
CA GLU A 413 5.60 -24.81 -24.57
C GLU A 413 4.40 -24.05 -24.01
N SER A 414 4.08 -24.23 -22.71
CA SER A 414 2.94 -23.54 -22.09
C SER A 414 3.14 -22.04 -21.87
N MET A 415 4.39 -21.54 -21.98
CA MET A 415 4.69 -20.10 -21.96
C MET A 415 4.43 -19.42 -23.30
N LYS A 416 4.24 -20.16 -24.40
CA LYS A 416 3.91 -19.54 -25.70
C LYS A 416 2.62 -18.70 -25.60
N GLY A 417 2.66 -17.52 -26.22
CA GLY A 417 1.54 -16.56 -26.19
C GLY A 417 1.30 -15.89 -24.83
N MET A 418 2.20 -16.03 -23.85
CA MET A 418 2.09 -15.31 -22.57
C MET A 418 2.04 -13.80 -22.78
N GLU A 419 2.88 -13.25 -23.67
CA GLU A 419 2.93 -11.81 -23.96
C GLU A 419 1.57 -11.28 -24.47
N ASP A 420 0.91 -12.02 -25.36
CA ASP A 420 -0.43 -11.65 -25.87
C ASP A 420 -1.49 -11.68 -24.76
N ARG A 421 -1.44 -12.69 -23.88
CA ARG A 421 -2.39 -12.80 -22.75
C ARG A 421 -2.16 -11.70 -21.72
N VAL A 422 -0.91 -11.36 -21.44
CA VAL A 422 -0.51 -10.22 -20.59
C VAL A 422 -1.01 -8.90 -21.20
N ALA A 423 -0.77 -8.68 -22.49
CA ALA A 423 -1.21 -7.48 -23.19
C ALA A 423 -2.73 -7.33 -23.19
N LYS A 424 -3.46 -8.44 -23.43
CA LYS A 424 -4.92 -8.47 -23.34
C LYS A 424 -5.42 -8.12 -21.94
N ALA A 425 -4.87 -8.75 -20.91
CA ALA A 425 -5.29 -8.47 -19.53
C ALA A 425 -5.04 -7.01 -19.13
N ASN A 426 -3.90 -6.44 -19.54
CA ASN A 426 -3.62 -5.01 -19.35
C ASN A 426 -4.65 -4.11 -20.09
N ALA A 427 -4.98 -4.44 -21.34
CA ALA A 427 -5.97 -3.68 -22.11
C ALA A 427 -7.37 -3.75 -21.49
N ASP A 428 -7.81 -4.93 -21.06
CA ASP A 428 -9.10 -5.13 -20.39
C ASP A 428 -9.16 -4.36 -19.05
N ALA A 429 -8.08 -4.38 -18.25
CA ALA A 429 -7.99 -3.61 -17.00
C ALA A 429 -8.06 -2.09 -17.26
N LYS A 430 -7.44 -1.63 -18.35
CA LYS A 430 -7.46 -0.22 -18.75
C LYS A 430 -8.87 0.25 -19.12
N LEU A 431 -9.69 -0.57 -19.76
CA LEU A 431 -11.07 -0.19 -20.11
C LEU A 431 -11.90 0.13 -18.86
N ILE A 432 -11.75 -0.66 -17.79
CA ILE A 432 -12.45 -0.42 -16.52
C ILE A 432 -11.87 0.80 -15.80
N GLU A 433 -10.55 1.00 -15.85
CA GLU A 433 -9.90 2.23 -15.33
C GLU A 433 -10.41 3.48 -16.05
N ASP A 434 -10.60 3.42 -17.37
CA ASP A 434 -11.14 4.54 -18.15
C ASP A 434 -12.60 4.86 -17.75
N GLU A 435 -13.40 3.86 -17.41
CA GLU A 435 -14.73 4.04 -16.82
C GLU A 435 -14.66 4.68 -15.41
N ILE A 436 -13.73 4.23 -14.56
CA ILE A 436 -13.49 4.80 -13.23
C ILE A 436 -13.23 6.31 -13.34
N PHE A 437 -12.33 6.74 -14.23
CA PHE A 437 -12.01 8.16 -14.40
C PHE A 437 -13.14 8.99 -15.00
N THR A 438 -14.10 8.36 -15.67
CA THR A 438 -15.33 9.04 -16.12
C THR A 438 -16.25 9.32 -14.93
N LYS A 439 -16.28 8.42 -13.94
CA LYS A 439 -17.19 8.48 -12.77
C LYS A 439 -16.57 9.14 -11.54
N ASN A 440 -15.25 9.29 -11.46
CA ASN A 440 -14.57 9.82 -10.28
C ASN A 440 -14.52 11.35 -10.19
N GLN A 441 -15.04 12.07 -11.18
CA GLN A 441 -15.13 13.52 -11.13
C GLN A 441 -16.20 13.95 -10.12
N PRO A 442 -15.86 14.65 -9.02
CA PRO A 442 -16.85 15.11 -8.07
C PRO A 442 -17.85 16.03 -8.75
N LEU A 443 -19.14 15.80 -8.51
CA LEU A 443 -20.21 16.66 -9.02
C LEU A 443 -20.43 17.85 -8.07
N VAL A 444 -20.91 18.97 -8.60
CA VAL A 444 -21.43 20.07 -7.78
C VAL A 444 -22.68 19.58 -7.07
N ARG A 445 -22.69 19.64 -5.73
CA ARG A 445 -23.80 19.15 -4.91
C ARG A 445 -24.56 20.31 -4.28
N LYS A 446 -25.88 20.24 -4.25
CA LYS A 446 -26.74 21.20 -3.54
C LYS A 446 -26.98 20.71 -2.12
N TYR A 447 -26.54 21.49 -1.15
CA TYR A 447 -26.76 21.26 0.28
C TYR A 447 -27.94 22.11 0.76
N VAL A 448 -28.83 21.51 1.54
CA VAL A 448 -29.94 22.21 2.20
C VAL A 448 -30.00 21.75 3.65
N LEU A 449 -29.89 22.70 4.57
CA LEU A 449 -30.21 22.51 5.99
C LEU A 449 -31.54 23.21 6.25
N LYS A 450 -32.54 22.43 6.66
CA LYS A 450 -33.87 22.93 6.98
C LYS A 450 -34.26 22.52 8.39
N ARG A 451 -34.77 23.47 9.18
CA ARG A 451 -35.25 23.20 10.53
C ARG A 451 -36.37 22.16 10.47
N SER A 452 -36.21 21.08 11.21
CA SER A 452 -37.24 20.05 11.31
C SER A 452 -38.44 20.62 12.07
N ALA A 453 -39.65 20.38 11.58
CA ALA A 453 -40.86 20.65 12.36
C ALA A 453 -40.79 19.81 13.64
N GLY A 454 -40.78 20.47 14.81
CA GLY A 454 -40.63 19.78 16.08
C GLY A 454 -41.68 18.67 16.22
N LYS A 455 -41.25 17.47 16.62
CA LYS A 455 -42.14 16.51 17.27
C LYS A 455 -42.32 16.88 18.73
#